data_AF-A0A1I3PZ06-F1
#
_entry.id   AF-A0A1I3PZ06-F1
#
_cell.length_a   1.000
_cell.length_b   1.000
_cell.length_c   1.000
_cell.angle_alpha   90.00
_cell.angle_beta   90.00
_cell.angle_gamma   90.00
#
_symmetry.space_group_name_H-M   'P 1'
#
loop_
_entity.id
_entity.type
_entity.pdbx_description
1 polymer ?
#
loop_
_entity_poly.entity_id
_entity_poly.type
_entity_poly.pdbx_seq_one_letter_code
_entity_poly.pdbx_strand_id
1 'polypeptide(L)'
;MATFGPGQFKIEILNDENGDLILQVNGKPYVMRLEGNNLAERQENFMQRIQSGEEILANGHGETWRVQSDPSAGFHGNAPKQLAITKV
;
A
#
# COMPACT_ATOMS: atom_id res chain seq x y z
N MET A 1 -0.02 14.35 -19.36
CA MET A 1 0.81 13.49 -18.49
C MET A 1 0.88 14.18 -17.14
N ALA A 2 0.34 13.59 -16.07
CA ALA A 2 0.36 14.21 -14.76
C ALA A 2 1.74 14.01 -14.12
N THR A 3 2.50 15.09 -13.96
CA THR A 3 3.77 15.10 -13.25
C THR A 3 3.47 15.25 -11.76
N PHE A 4 3.59 14.16 -11.00
CA PHE A 4 3.38 14.19 -9.55
C PHE A 4 4.63 14.78 -8.89
N GLY A 5 4.44 15.79 -8.04
CA GLY A 5 5.54 16.45 -7.33
C GLY A 5 6.24 15.51 -6.33
N PRO A 6 7.50 15.79 -5.96
CA PRO A 6 8.17 15.05 -4.89
C PRO A 6 7.33 15.12 -3.61
N GLY A 7 6.84 13.97 -3.12
CA GLY A 7 5.97 13.87 -1.95
C GLY A 7 4.47 13.66 -2.24
N GLN A 8 4.03 13.67 -3.50
CA GLN A 8 2.66 13.24 -3.85
C GLN A 8 2.67 11.75 -4.23
N PHE A 9 2.23 10.91 -3.28
CA PHE A 9 2.04 9.48 -3.50
C PHE A 9 0.66 9.29 -4.12
N LYS A 10 0.60 9.02 -5.44
CA LYS A 10 -0.64 8.48 -6.00
C LYS A 10 -0.68 7.00 -5.67
N ILE A 11 -1.57 6.66 -4.74
CA ILE A 11 -1.85 5.28 -4.35
C ILE A 11 -3.15 4.87 -5.03
N GLU A 12 -3.10 3.83 -5.84
CA GLU A 12 -4.27 3.19 -6.41
C GLU A 12 -4.34 1.76 -5.88
N ILE A 13 -5.52 1.37 -5.39
CA ILE A 13 -5.76 0.02 -4.87
C ILE A 13 -6.62 -0.71 -5.90
N LEU A 14 -6.10 -1.83 -6.39
CA LEU A 14 -6.73 -2.68 -7.38
C LEU A 14 -6.81 -4.11 -6.83
N ASN A 15 -7.70 -4.92 -7.40
CA ASN A 15 -7.78 -6.35 -7.09
C ASN A 15 -7.15 -7.15 -8.23
N ASP A 16 -6.33 -8.13 -7.89
CA ASP A 16 -5.83 -9.11 -8.85
C ASP A 16 -6.86 -10.23 -9.08
N GLU A 17 -6.76 -10.92 -10.21
CA GLU A 17 -7.61 -12.08 -10.53
C GLU A 17 -7.44 -13.22 -9.52
N ASN A 18 -6.27 -13.33 -8.86
CA ASN A 18 -6.02 -14.28 -7.79
C ASN A 18 -6.61 -13.85 -6.44
N GLY A 19 -7.21 -12.67 -6.38
CA GLY A 19 -7.65 -12.07 -5.14
C GLY A 19 -6.50 -11.55 -4.27
N ASP A 20 -5.38 -11.17 -4.87
CA ASP A 20 -4.36 -10.39 -4.18
C ASP A 20 -4.67 -8.88 -4.32
N LEU A 21 -4.28 -8.07 -3.35
CA LEU A 21 -4.48 -6.61 -3.39
C LEU A 21 -3.27 -5.96 -4.07
N ILE A 22 -3.50 -5.26 -5.18
CA ILE A 22 -2.46 -4.55 -5.91
C ILE A 22 -2.46 -3.10 -5.47
N LEU A 23 -1.37 -2.68 -4.84
CA LEU A 23 -1.08 -1.29 -4.51
C LEU A 23 -0.21 -0.70 -5.61
N GLN A 24 -0.76 0.20 -6.43
CA GLN A 24 0.05 0.96 -7.39
C GLN A 24 0.53 2.25 -6.74
N VAL A 25 1.86 2.40 -6.65
CA VAL A 25 2.48 3.62 -6.13
C VAL A 25 3.26 4.28 -7.25
N ASN A 26 2.84 5.48 -7.66
CA ASN A 26 3.41 6.20 -8.80
C ASN A 26 3.45 5.34 -10.09
N GLY A 27 2.41 4.53 -10.31
CA GLY A 27 2.29 3.63 -11.46
C GLY A 27 3.08 2.32 -11.35
N LYS A 28 3.78 2.09 -10.24
CA LYS A 28 4.49 0.83 -9.97
C LYS A 28 3.60 -0.12 -9.15
N PRO A 29 3.28 -1.32 -9.64
CA PRO A 29 2.42 -2.26 -8.92
C PRO A 29 3.17 -3.02 -7.83
N TYR A 30 2.56 -3.12 -6.66
CA TYR A 30 3.01 -3.89 -5.50
C TYR A 30 1.88 -4.83 -5.08
N VAL A 31 2.09 -6.14 -5.23
CA VAL A 31 1.09 -7.17 -4.95
C VAL A 31 1.20 -7.61 -3.50
N MET A 32 0.12 -7.48 -2.74
CA MET A 32 0.05 -7.85 -1.33
C MET A 32 -1.01 -8.93 -1.14
N ARG A 33 -0.64 -10.00 -0.44
CA ARG A 33 -1.59 -11.02 -0.01
C ARG A 33 -2.16 -10.62 1.34
N LEU A 34 -3.41 -10.19 1.34
CA LEU A 34 -4.13 -9.73 2.53
C LEU A 34 -5.36 -10.59 2.76
N GLU A 35 -5.79 -10.67 4.01
CA GLU A 35 -7.00 -11.38 4.39
C GLU A 35 -8.24 -10.61 3.93
N GLY A 36 -9.22 -11.33 3.39
CA GLY A 36 -10.49 -10.76 2.91
C GLY A 36 -11.04 -11.53 1.70
N ASN A 37 -12.37 -11.63 1.63
CA ASN A 37 -13.06 -12.33 0.54
C ASN A 37 -13.32 -11.40 -0.65
N ASN A 38 -13.31 -10.08 -0.42
CA ASN A 38 -13.50 -9.06 -1.44
C ASN A 38 -12.49 -7.91 -1.30
N LEU A 39 -12.46 -7.02 -2.30
CA LEU A 39 -11.55 -5.87 -2.36
C LEU A 39 -11.71 -4.94 -1.15
N ALA A 40 -12.95 -4.70 -0.71
CA ALA A 40 -13.21 -3.78 0.40
C ALA A 40 -12.64 -4.32 1.72
N GLU A 41 -12.81 -5.61 2.00
CA GLU A 41 -12.24 -6.28 3.18
C GLU A 41 -10.71 -6.25 3.15
N ARG A 42 -10.09 -6.52 1.99
CA ARG A 42 -8.63 -6.47 1.85
C ARG A 42 -8.09 -5.06 1.99
N GLN A 43 -8.81 -4.07 1.46
CA GLN A 43 -8.48 -2.67 1.62
C GLN A 43 -8.62 -2.23 3.08
N GLU A 44 -9.66 -2.67 3.77
CA GLU A 44 -9.82 -2.41 5.21
C GLU A 44 -8.71 -3.08 6.02
N ASN A 45 -8.39 -4.35 5.74
CA ASN A 45 -7.27 -5.07 6.36
C ASN A 45 -5.94 -4.35 6.12
N PHE A 46 -5.67 -3.91 4.88
CA PHE A 46 -4.51 -3.07 4.56
C PHE A 46 -4.48 -1.81 5.41
N MET A 47 -5.58 -1.05 5.44
CA MET A 47 -5.66 0.22 6.15
C MET A 47 -5.51 0.03 7.65
N GLN A 48 -6.07 -1.02 8.24
CA GLN A 48 -5.94 -1.37 9.66
C GLN A 48 -4.48 -1.70 10.01
N ARG A 49 -3.83 -2.56 9.23
CA ARG A 49 -2.43 -2.96 9.44
C ARG A 49 -1.49 -1.77 9.32
N ILE A 50 -1.67 -0.93 8.30
CA ILE A 50 -0.87 0.28 8.13
C ILE A 50 -1.12 1.29 9.26
N GLN A 51 -2.37 1.47 9.71
CA GLN A 51 -2.70 2.31 10.86
C GLN A 51 -2.04 1.81 12.16
N SER A 52 -1.97 0.49 12.33
CA SER A 52 -1.29 -0.13 13.47
C SER A 52 0.24 0.02 13.41
N GLY A 53 0.80 0.55 12.31
CA GLY A 53 2.24 0.58 12.08
C GLY A 53 2.82 -0.79 11.74
N GLU A 54 1.97 -1.74 11.31
CA GLU A 54 2.42 -3.07 10.96
C GLU A 54 3.12 -3.07 9.59
N GLU A 55 4.16 -3.88 9.49
CA GLU A 55 4.96 -4.07 8.29
C GLU A 55 4.27 -5.08 7.36
N ILE A 56 3.74 -4.62 6.24
CA ILE A 56 3.09 -5.45 5.24
C ILE A 56 4.11 -5.80 4.15
N LEU A 57 4.26 -7.09 3.86
CA LEU A 57 5.10 -7.54 2.76
C LEU A 57 4.32 -7.47 1.43
N ALA A 58 4.94 -6.85 0.43
CA ALA A 58 4.43 -6.73 -0.92
C ALA A 58 5.46 -7.28 -1.92
N ASN A 59 5.01 -8.00 -2.93
CA ASN A 59 5.83 -8.40 -4.06
C ASN A 59 5.72 -7.35 -5.17
N GLY A 60 6.83 -6.71 -5.51
CA GLY A 60 6.88 -5.67 -6.55
C GLY A 60 8.15 -5.81 -7.37
N HIS A 61 8.02 -5.78 -8.69
CA HIS A 61 9.17 -5.90 -9.61
C HIS A 61 10.02 -7.18 -9.46
N GLY A 62 9.39 -8.29 -9.04
CA GLY A 62 10.10 -9.55 -8.79
C GLY A 62 10.87 -9.59 -7.47
N GLU A 63 10.70 -8.57 -6.62
CA GLU A 63 11.37 -8.43 -5.33
C GLU A 63 10.35 -8.27 -4.20
N THR A 64 10.77 -8.56 -2.97
CA THR A 64 9.98 -8.33 -1.76
C THR A 64 10.22 -6.93 -1.24
N TRP A 65 9.13 -6.21 -0.98
CA TRP A 65 9.10 -4.87 -0.43
C TRP A 65 8.30 -4.88 0.87
N ARG A 66 8.68 -3.99 1.78
CA ARG A 66 7.99 -3.73 3.03
C ARG A 66 7.24 -2.43 2.90
N VAL A 67 5.94 -2.47 3.12
CA VAL A 67 5.02 -1.33 3.13
C VAL A 67 4.60 -1.09 4.57
N GLN A 68 4.86 0.11 5.08
CA GLN A 68 4.49 0.53 6.42
C GLN A 68 3.99 1.97 6.39
N SER A 69 3.27 2.42 7.42
CA SER A 69 2.98 3.85 7.57
C SER A 69 4.28 4.60 7.82
N ASP A 70 4.46 5.75 7.19
CA ASP A 70 5.59 6.61 7.50
C ASP A 70 5.32 7.30 8.85
N PRO A 71 6.09 6.98 9.92
CA PRO A 71 5.85 7.53 11.25
C PRO A 71 6.10 9.05 11.29
N SER A 72 6.88 9.58 10.35
CA SER A 72 7.23 11.01 10.26
C SER A 72 6.14 11.83 9.58
N ALA A 73 5.36 11.22 8.68
CA ALA A 73 4.29 11.89 7.97
C ALA A 73 2.99 12.02 8.79
N GLY A 74 2.82 11.15 9.80
CA GLY A 74 1.62 11.11 10.64
C GLY A 74 0.37 10.63 9.90
N PHE A 75 -0.78 10.77 10.56
CA PHE A 75 -2.07 10.32 10.06
C PHE A 75 -2.98 11.50 9.67
N HIS A 76 -3.85 11.28 8.68
CA HIS A 76 -4.98 12.15 8.39
C HIS A 76 -6.27 11.36 8.59
N GLY A 77 -6.92 11.55 9.74
CA GLY A 77 -8.02 10.68 10.16
C GLY A 77 -7.53 9.25 10.34
N ASN A 78 -8.22 8.29 9.71
CA ASN A 78 -7.89 6.86 9.77
C ASN A 78 -6.97 6.42 8.61
N ALA A 79 -6.27 7.34 7.94
CA ALA A 79 -5.36 6.98 6.84
C ALA A 79 -3.97 7.56 7.11
N PRO A 80 -2.88 6.81 6.83
CA PRO A 80 -1.54 7.38 6.85
C PRO A 80 -1.45 8.48 5.79
N LYS A 81 -0.78 9.59 6.09
CA LYS A 81 -0.51 10.62 5.07
C LYS A 81 0.48 10.12 4.02
N GLN A 82 1.36 9.21 4.41
CA GLN A 82 2.41 8.65 3.56
C GLN A 82 2.70 7.19 3.96
N LEU A 83 3.06 6.39 2.96
CA LEU A 83 3.56 5.05 3.16
C LEU A 83 5.08 5.05 2.94
N ALA A 84 5.82 4.37 3.81
CA ALA A 84 7.21 4.03 3.56
C ALA A 84 7.25 2.66 2.89
N ILE A 85 7.82 2.61 1.69
CA ILE A 85 7.99 1.37 0.91
C ILE A 85 9.48 1.13 0.73
N THR A 86 10.02 0.17 1.48
CA THR A 86 11.44 -0.17 1.49
C THR A 86 11.66 -1.55 0.91
N LYS A 87 12.74 -1.71 0.13
CA LYS A 87 13.17 -3.02 -0.35
C LYS A 87 13.68 -3.85 0.84
N VAL A 88 13.28 -5.12 0.90
CA VAL A 88 13.76 -6.10 1.90
C VAL A 88 15.12 -6.66 1.48
#